data_AF-A0A931UTN3-F1
#
_entry.id   AF-A0A931UTN3-F1
#
_cell.length_a   1.000
_cell.length_b   1.000
_cell.length_c   1.000
_cell.angle_alpha   90.00
_cell.angle_beta   90.00
_cell.angle_gamma   90.00
#
_symmetry.space_group_name_H-M   'P 1'
#
loop_
_entity.id
_entity.type
_entity.pdbx_description
1 polymer ?
#
loop_
_entity_poly.entity_id
_entity_poly.type
_entity_poly.pdbx_seq_one_letter_code
_entity_poly.pdbx_strand_id
1 'polypeptide(L)'
;MNRRACLLTLLAAGCDRRPRRPEESGPVDPPAITRPPYAALRARIAAIRDEHAENHASATDDVARRAAVADARKALQGALAEVLLPAWLGTRWSFHGTADEPLATQGIACGYFVATLLQHVGLALESRRRFAQSTALRIARSLVPAGVSHHRVFSVPATTLEQKVRSFGDGVHLIGLDVHVGFVIVEGVDGGAVRFVHANYLQPRVVVSEPITASEAIDRSRGAGYHVTSLFGGDRLVRAWLDKSPIPLAAPAGQVPA
;
A
#
# COMPACT_ATOMS: atom_id res chain seq x y z
N MET A 1 26.88 68.08 -75.11
CA MET A 1 27.98 67.09 -75.23
C MET A 1 27.98 66.25 -73.96
N ASN A 2 28.02 64.94 -74.10
CA ASN A 2 27.56 63.96 -73.11
C ASN A 2 28.68 63.53 -72.15
N ARG A 3 28.29 63.18 -70.91
CA ARG A 3 28.99 62.33 -69.90
C ARG A 3 30.11 62.95 -69.05
N ARG A 4 29.91 62.96 -67.73
CA ARG A 4 30.51 61.96 -66.80
C ARG A 4 29.99 62.12 -65.38
N ALA A 5 29.70 60.96 -64.78
CA ALA A 5 29.29 60.77 -63.40
C ALA A 5 30.51 60.83 -62.45
N CYS A 6 30.30 61.34 -61.23
CA CYS A 6 31.09 61.01 -60.06
C CYS A 6 30.15 61.03 -58.84
N LEU A 7 29.72 59.83 -58.46
CA LEU A 7 28.95 59.56 -57.25
C LEU A 7 29.96 59.45 -56.09
N LEU A 8 29.98 60.42 -55.17
CA LEU A 8 30.68 60.31 -53.89
C LEU A 8 29.73 59.61 -52.91
N THR A 9 30.03 58.36 -52.54
CA THR A 9 29.36 57.66 -51.46
C THR A 9 30.17 57.83 -50.18
N LEU A 10 29.68 58.64 -49.25
CA LEU A 10 30.21 58.76 -47.89
C LEU A 10 29.78 57.53 -47.06
N LEU A 11 30.74 56.95 -46.35
CA LEU A 11 30.53 55.91 -45.33
C LEU A 11 29.69 56.44 -44.17
N ALA A 12 28.64 55.70 -43.80
CA ALA A 12 28.09 55.72 -42.46
C ALA A 12 28.16 54.29 -41.90
N ALA A 13 29.14 54.04 -41.03
CA ALA A 13 29.23 52.82 -40.24
C ALA A 13 28.14 52.87 -39.16
N GLY A 14 27.03 52.17 -39.40
CA GLY A 14 26.00 51.94 -38.38
C GLY A 14 26.49 50.90 -37.37
N CYS A 15 26.85 51.35 -36.17
CA CYS A 15 26.98 50.48 -35.01
C CYS A 15 25.58 50.03 -34.57
N ASP A 16 25.16 48.84 -34.97
CA ASP A 16 23.99 48.19 -34.37
C ASP A 16 24.35 46.77 -33.94
N ARG A 17 24.95 46.67 -32.74
CA ARG A 17 25.09 45.41 -32.01
C ARG A 17 24.45 45.61 -30.64
N ARG A 18 23.13 45.41 -30.55
CA ARG A 18 22.51 45.13 -29.27
C ARG A 18 23.05 43.79 -28.75
N PRO A 19 23.57 43.71 -27.51
CA PRO A 19 23.97 42.43 -26.93
C PRO A 19 22.73 41.52 -26.84
N ARG A 20 22.85 40.28 -27.33
CA ARG A 20 21.82 39.25 -27.13
C ARG A 20 21.67 39.03 -25.63
N ARG A 21 20.45 39.22 -25.14
CA ARG A 21 20.06 38.79 -23.79
C ARG A 21 20.32 37.29 -23.69
N PRO A 22 20.94 36.78 -22.62
CA PRO A 22 21.03 35.34 -22.40
C PRO A 22 19.61 34.77 -22.45
N GLU A 23 19.40 33.70 -23.22
CA GLU A 23 18.16 32.94 -23.15
C GLU A 23 17.98 32.50 -21.70
N GLU A 24 16.95 33.03 -21.03
CA GLU A 24 16.46 32.47 -19.78
C GLU A 24 16.01 31.05 -20.12
N SER A 25 16.82 30.07 -19.70
CA SER A 25 16.39 28.68 -19.62
C SER A 25 15.14 28.66 -18.76
N GLY A 26 14.00 28.33 -19.36
CA GLY A 26 12.74 28.14 -18.65
C GLY A 26 12.89 27.11 -17.52
N PRO A 27 11.91 27.03 -16.61
CA PRO A 27 11.96 26.08 -15.51
C PRO A 27 12.22 24.67 -16.05
N VAL A 28 13.36 24.10 -15.69
CA VAL A 28 13.66 22.69 -15.94
C VAL A 28 12.75 21.92 -15.01
N ASP A 29 11.73 21.27 -15.57
CA ASP A 29 10.90 20.36 -14.80
C ASP A 29 11.83 19.35 -14.10
N PRO A 30 11.68 19.16 -12.77
CA PRO A 30 12.48 18.17 -12.07
C PRO A 30 12.29 16.82 -12.76
N PRO A 31 13.35 16.02 -12.93
CA PRO A 31 13.25 14.75 -13.64
C PRO A 31 12.12 13.94 -13.02
N ALA A 32 11.14 13.58 -13.85
CA ALA A 32 10.04 12.73 -13.42
C ALA A 32 10.65 11.44 -12.85
N ILE A 33 10.49 11.21 -11.55
CA ILE A 33 10.90 9.96 -10.93
C ILE A 33 10.02 8.87 -11.55
N THR A 34 10.59 8.11 -12.48
CA THR A 34 9.91 7.00 -13.15
C THR A 34 9.74 5.87 -12.15
N ARG A 35 8.53 5.74 -11.61
CA ARG A 35 8.18 4.58 -10.77
C ARG A 35 8.19 3.33 -11.65
N PRO A 36 8.73 2.19 -11.16
CA PRO A 36 8.67 0.95 -11.91
C PRO A 36 7.20 0.57 -12.18
N PRO A 37 6.89 -0.07 -13.32
CA PRO A 37 5.56 -0.59 -13.58
C PRO A 37 5.09 -1.51 -12.45
N TYR A 38 3.81 -1.47 -12.08
CA TYR A 38 3.29 -2.26 -10.97
C TYR A 38 3.48 -3.78 -11.17
N ALA A 39 3.40 -4.26 -12.42
CA ALA A 39 3.75 -5.64 -12.76
C ALA A 39 5.20 -6.02 -12.40
N ALA A 40 6.16 -5.09 -12.55
CA ALA A 40 7.55 -5.30 -12.17
C ALA A 40 7.72 -5.36 -10.64
N LEU A 41 6.95 -4.55 -9.89
CA LEU A 41 6.91 -4.64 -8.42
C LEU A 41 6.43 -6.03 -7.96
N ARG A 42 5.35 -6.54 -8.58
CA ARG A 42 4.82 -7.87 -8.27
C ARG A 42 5.81 -8.98 -8.61
N ALA A 43 6.47 -8.91 -9.76
CA ALA A 43 7.50 -9.87 -10.14
C ALA A 43 8.67 -9.88 -9.14
N ARG A 44 9.11 -8.70 -8.68
CA ARG A 44 10.17 -8.59 -7.67
C ARG A 44 9.75 -9.23 -6.34
N ILE A 45 8.52 -8.99 -5.88
CA ILE A 45 8.01 -9.60 -4.64
C ILE A 45 7.96 -11.12 -4.75
N ALA A 46 7.55 -11.65 -5.91
CA ALA A 46 7.55 -13.09 -6.15
C ALA A 46 8.98 -13.69 -6.10
N ALA A 47 9.96 -13.00 -6.67
CA ALA A 47 11.37 -13.42 -6.60
C ALA A 47 11.91 -13.41 -5.17
N ILE A 48 11.62 -12.35 -4.39
CA ILE A 48 11.99 -12.25 -2.98
C ILE A 48 11.39 -13.41 -2.17
N ARG A 49 10.11 -13.73 -2.39
CA ARG A 49 9.47 -14.88 -1.74
C ARG A 49 10.21 -16.18 -2.05
N ASP A 50 10.52 -16.41 -3.32
CA ASP A 50 11.13 -17.66 -3.77
C ASP A 50 12.56 -17.81 -3.17
N GLU A 51 13.33 -16.73 -3.10
CA GLU A 51 14.63 -16.70 -2.38
C GLU A 51 14.47 -17.03 -0.88
N HIS A 52 13.52 -16.41 -0.19
CA HIS A 52 13.26 -16.71 1.21
C HIS A 52 12.77 -18.15 1.43
N ALA A 53 12.03 -18.72 0.48
CA ALA A 53 11.56 -20.10 0.53
C ALA A 53 12.73 -21.09 0.39
N GLU A 54 13.67 -20.82 -0.51
CA GLU A 54 14.90 -21.61 -0.66
C GLU A 54 15.78 -21.56 0.60
N ASN A 55 15.94 -20.36 1.18
CA ASN A 55 16.66 -20.16 2.44
C ASN A 55 16.01 -20.92 3.60
N HIS A 56 14.68 -20.88 3.71
CA HIS A 56 13.95 -21.63 4.72
C HIS A 56 14.07 -23.16 4.51
N ALA A 57 14.00 -23.64 3.26
CA ALA A 57 14.12 -25.05 2.94
C ALA A 57 15.54 -25.61 3.20
N SER A 58 16.56 -24.77 3.04
CA SER A 58 17.97 -25.14 3.24
C SER A 58 18.42 -25.06 4.71
N ALA A 59 17.58 -24.55 5.61
CA ALA A 59 17.87 -24.47 7.03
C ALA A 59 17.97 -25.86 7.68
N THR A 60 19.16 -26.17 8.20
CA THR A 60 19.53 -27.49 8.72
C THR A 60 19.04 -27.74 10.14
N ASP A 61 18.84 -26.70 10.94
CA ASP A 61 18.41 -26.77 12.34
C ASP A 61 17.27 -25.78 12.68
N ASP A 62 16.71 -25.90 13.88
CA ASP A 62 15.55 -25.11 14.33
C ASP A 62 15.89 -23.64 14.62
N VAL A 63 17.15 -23.30 14.89
CA VAL A 63 17.59 -21.91 15.05
C VAL A 63 17.61 -21.24 13.68
N ALA A 64 18.23 -21.88 12.70
CA ALA A 64 18.28 -21.44 11.30
C ALA A 64 16.87 -21.33 10.71
N ARG A 65 15.98 -22.30 10.95
CA ARG A 65 14.58 -22.25 10.47
C ARG A 65 13.83 -21.05 11.05
N ARG A 66 13.95 -20.81 12.36
CA ARG A 66 13.31 -19.65 13.02
C ARG A 66 13.86 -18.33 12.50
N ALA A 67 15.16 -18.24 12.26
CA ALA A 67 15.78 -17.06 11.66
C ALA A 67 15.26 -16.81 10.23
N ALA A 68 15.22 -17.86 9.40
CA ALA A 68 14.71 -17.76 8.03
C ALA A 68 13.23 -17.31 7.99
N VAL A 69 12.38 -17.83 8.89
CA VAL A 69 10.98 -17.36 9.03
C VAL A 69 10.93 -15.90 9.50
N ALA A 70 11.79 -15.49 10.42
CA ALA A 70 11.83 -14.10 10.90
C ALA A 70 12.26 -13.12 9.80
N ASP A 71 13.20 -13.50 8.93
CA ASP A 71 13.62 -12.66 7.81
C ASP A 71 12.58 -12.64 6.69
N ALA A 72 11.96 -13.79 6.38
CA ALA A 72 10.82 -13.85 5.47
C ALA A 72 9.66 -12.97 5.94
N ARG A 73 9.40 -12.93 7.25
CA ARG A 73 8.38 -12.05 7.85
C ARG A 73 8.66 -10.58 7.54
N LYS A 74 9.90 -10.12 7.75
CA LYS A 74 10.31 -8.73 7.46
C LYS A 74 10.12 -8.42 5.98
N ALA A 75 10.57 -9.31 5.10
CA ALA A 75 10.43 -9.12 3.65
C ALA A 75 8.96 -9.05 3.20
N LEU A 76 8.11 -9.94 3.71
CA LEU A 76 6.67 -9.94 3.45
C LEU A 76 6.00 -8.66 3.96
N GLN A 77 6.33 -8.24 5.19
CA GLN A 77 5.83 -7.00 5.77
C GLN A 77 6.24 -5.76 4.96
N GLY A 78 7.52 -5.64 4.61
CA GLY A 78 8.04 -4.54 3.80
C GLY A 78 7.44 -4.52 2.38
N ALA A 79 7.30 -5.69 1.74
CA ALA A 79 6.65 -5.80 0.44
C ALA A 79 5.21 -5.26 0.45
N LEU A 80 4.44 -5.54 1.50
CA LEU A 80 3.09 -4.99 1.63
C LEU A 80 3.14 -3.49 2.00
N ALA A 81 3.82 -3.13 3.08
CA ALA A 81 3.76 -1.81 3.70
C ALA A 81 4.48 -0.71 2.90
N GLU A 82 5.66 -1.03 2.35
CA GLU A 82 6.58 -0.05 1.77
C GLU A 82 6.55 -0.06 0.23
N VAL A 83 6.10 -1.16 -0.38
CA VAL A 83 6.06 -1.30 -1.85
C VAL A 83 4.63 -1.23 -2.38
N LEU A 84 3.76 -2.16 -1.95
CA LEU A 84 2.43 -2.28 -2.55
C LEU A 84 1.46 -1.19 -2.08
N LEU A 85 1.35 -0.93 -0.77
CA LEU A 85 0.41 0.08 -0.27
C LEU A 85 0.68 1.48 -0.85
N PRO A 86 1.94 1.98 -0.93
CA PRO A 86 2.23 3.28 -1.53
C PRO A 86 1.89 3.36 -3.02
N ALA A 87 2.04 2.26 -3.76
CA ALA A 87 1.72 2.21 -5.19
C ALA A 87 0.22 2.41 -5.46
N TRP A 88 -0.65 2.09 -4.49
CA TRP A 88 -2.10 2.23 -4.63
C TRP A 88 -2.64 3.60 -4.25
N LEU A 89 -1.86 4.45 -3.59
CA LEU A 89 -2.30 5.78 -3.17
C LEU A 89 -2.83 6.60 -4.36
N GLY A 90 -3.96 7.27 -4.17
CA GLY A 90 -4.64 8.04 -5.22
C GLY A 90 -5.53 7.19 -6.15
N THR A 91 -5.51 5.86 -6.05
CA THR A 91 -6.44 5.01 -6.82
C THR A 91 -7.87 5.35 -6.44
N ARG A 92 -8.71 5.68 -7.42
CA ARG A 92 -10.11 6.06 -7.19
C ARG A 92 -10.86 5.00 -6.41
N TRP A 93 -11.63 5.41 -5.41
CA TRP A 93 -12.59 4.54 -4.74
C TRP A 93 -13.87 4.40 -5.58
N SER A 94 -14.42 3.19 -5.60
CA SER A 94 -15.73 2.91 -6.18
C SER A 94 -16.41 1.80 -5.38
N PHE A 95 -17.69 1.95 -5.07
CA PHE A 95 -18.45 0.95 -4.32
C PHE A 95 -18.47 -0.42 -5.03
N HIS A 96 -18.50 -0.41 -6.36
CA HIS A 96 -18.39 -1.61 -7.21
C HIS A 96 -17.00 -1.78 -7.81
N GLY A 97 -16.00 -1.05 -7.30
CA GLY A 97 -14.64 -1.06 -7.83
C GLY A 97 -13.96 -2.40 -7.60
N THR A 98 -13.49 -3.01 -8.69
CA THR A 98 -12.78 -4.30 -8.67
C THR A 98 -11.37 -4.19 -9.25
N ALA A 99 -10.78 -2.99 -9.29
CA ALA A 99 -9.47 -2.77 -9.90
C ALA A 99 -8.45 -3.82 -9.47
N ASP A 100 -7.74 -4.37 -10.45
CA ASP A 100 -6.62 -5.30 -10.19
C ASP A 100 -5.30 -4.53 -10.11
N GLU A 101 -5.23 -3.34 -10.71
CA GLU A 101 -4.02 -2.54 -10.81
C GLU A 101 -4.27 -1.13 -10.21
N PRO A 102 -3.24 -0.47 -9.65
CA PRO A 102 -3.37 0.88 -9.10
C PRO A 102 -3.72 1.89 -10.20
N LEU A 103 -4.37 2.99 -9.80
CA LEU A 103 -4.81 4.09 -10.68
C LEU A 103 -5.75 3.68 -11.84
N ALA A 104 -6.27 2.44 -11.82
CA ALA A 104 -7.24 1.98 -12.82
C ALA A 104 -8.55 2.77 -12.76
N THR A 105 -9.15 3.01 -13.92
CA THR A 105 -10.34 3.85 -14.10
C THR A 105 -11.58 3.35 -13.36
N GLN A 106 -11.77 2.03 -13.28
CA GLN A 106 -12.89 1.39 -12.56
C GLN A 106 -12.89 1.61 -11.04
N GLY A 107 -11.75 2.00 -10.47
CA GLY A 107 -11.56 2.18 -9.04
C GLY A 107 -11.62 0.88 -8.23
N ILE A 108 -11.51 1.03 -6.91
CA ILE A 108 -11.39 -0.09 -5.97
C ILE A 108 -12.31 0.09 -4.75
N ALA A 109 -13.06 -0.95 -4.39
CA ALA A 109 -13.83 -1.01 -3.15
C ALA A 109 -12.93 -1.44 -1.98
N CYS A 110 -13.35 -1.16 -0.75
CA CYS A 110 -12.54 -1.41 0.45
C CYS A 110 -12.14 -2.88 0.65
N GLY A 111 -13.07 -3.81 0.53
CA GLY A 111 -12.77 -5.25 0.60
C GLY A 111 -11.92 -5.73 -0.57
N TYR A 112 -12.16 -5.21 -1.78
CA TYR A 112 -11.32 -5.52 -2.94
C TYR A 112 -9.90 -4.99 -2.79
N PHE A 113 -9.71 -3.81 -2.22
CA PHE A 113 -8.39 -3.27 -1.89
C PHE A 113 -7.63 -4.23 -0.96
N VAL A 114 -8.24 -4.65 0.14
CA VAL A 114 -7.60 -5.62 1.05
C VAL A 114 -7.28 -6.94 0.35
N ALA A 115 -8.25 -7.54 -0.35
CA ALA A 115 -8.06 -8.84 -1.00
C ALA A 115 -7.02 -8.78 -2.14
N THR A 116 -7.03 -7.72 -2.96
CA THR A 116 -6.04 -7.51 -4.02
C THR A 116 -4.65 -7.43 -3.41
N LEU A 117 -4.44 -6.59 -2.40
CA LEU A 117 -3.11 -6.37 -1.82
C LEU A 117 -2.55 -7.62 -1.13
N LEU A 118 -3.40 -8.39 -0.42
CA LEU A 118 -3.02 -9.68 0.16
C LEU A 118 -2.61 -10.70 -0.92
N GLN A 119 -3.37 -10.78 -2.02
CA GLN A 119 -2.99 -11.65 -3.14
C GLN A 119 -1.71 -11.16 -3.83
N HIS A 120 -1.56 -9.85 -3.99
CA HIS A 120 -0.46 -9.24 -4.74
C HIS A 120 0.87 -9.27 -3.99
N VAL A 121 0.82 -9.34 -2.65
CA VAL A 121 2.03 -9.64 -1.86
C VAL A 121 2.40 -11.12 -1.92
N GLY A 122 1.56 -11.98 -2.49
CA GLY A 122 1.86 -13.37 -2.79
C GLY A 122 1.14 -14.40 -1.92
N LEU A 123 0.15 -13.99 -1.12
CA LEU A 123 -0.70 -14.95 -0.40
C LEU A 123 -1.68 -15.64 -1.36
N ALA A 124 -1.74 -16.96 -1.31
CA ALA A 124 -2.62 -17.76 -2.16
C ALA A 124 -4.06 -17.80 -1.61
N LEU A 125 -4.79 -16.69 -1.68
CA LEU A 125 -6.20 -16.65 -1.30
C LEU A 125 -7.03 -17.58 -2.19
N GLU A 126 -7.93 -18.40 -1.62
CA GLU A 126 -8.79 -19.29 -2.43
C GLU A 126 -9.61 -18.55 -3.49
N SER A 127 -9.99 -17.30 -3.19
CA SER A 127 -10.79 -16.46 -4.07
C SER A 127 -10.72 -15.00 -3.63
N ARG A 128 -10.11 -14.16 -4.47
CA ARG A 128 -10.10 -12.70 -4.30
C ARG A 128 -11.49 -12.13 -4.08
N ARG A 129 -12.45 -12.55 -4.91
CA ARG A 129 -13.84 -12.08 -4.85
C ARG A 129 -14.51 -12.44 -3.53
N ARG A 130 -14.40 -13.70 -3.08
CA ARG A 130 -15.06 -14.12 -1.83
C ARG A 130 -14.45 -13.44 -0.61
N PHE A 131 -13.13 -13.24 -0.59
CA PHE A 131 -12.47 -12.43 0.43
C PHE A 131 -12.96 -10.98 0.39
N ALA A 132 -12.95 -10.35 -0.79
CA ALA A 132 -13.37 -8.96 -0.96
C ALA A 132 -14.82 -8.68 -0.56
N GLN A 133 -15.70 -9.68 -0.68
CA GLN A 133 -17.13 -9.58 -0.35
C GLN A 133 -17.45 -10.09 1.06
N SER A 134 -16.44 -10.44 1.85
CA SER A 134 -16.61 -10.92 3.23
C SER A 134 -16.50 -9.80 4.25
N THR A 135 -17.08 -10.03 5.43
CA THR A 135 -16.88 -9.13 6.58
C THR A 135 -15.41 -9.12 6.99
N ALA A 136 -14.95 -7.99 7.53
CA ALA A 136 -13.56 -7.86 8.00
C ALA A 136 -13.17 -8.95 9.01
N LEU A 137 -14.09 -9.30 9.92
CA LEU A 137 -13.86 -10.38 10.89
C LEU A 137 -13.70 -11.76 10.22
N ARG A 138 -14.45 -12.04 9.15
CA ARG A 138 -14.33 -13.30 8.41
C ARG A 138 -13.01 -13.36 7.64
N ILE A 139 -12.58 -12.24 7.03
CA ILE A 139 -11.25 -12.12 6.43
C ILE A 139 -10.18 -12.39 7.49
N ALA A 140 -10.24 -11.69 8.62
CA ALA A 140 -9.28 -11.84 9.73
C ALA A 140 -9.17 -13.30 10.18
N ARG A 141 -10.31 -13.98 10.42
CA ARG A 141 -10.36 -15.39 10.84
C ARG A 141 -9.76 -16.37 9.83
N SER A 142 -9.72 -15.99 8.56
CA SER A 142 -9.08 -16.78 7.50
C SER A 142 -7.56 -16.63 7.55
N LEU A 143 -7.09 -15.41 7.85
CA LEU A 143 -5.69 -15.04 7.83
C LEU A 143 -4.94 -15.47 9.09
N VAL A 144 -5.53 -15.36 10.28
CA VAL A 144 -4.85 -15.77 11.52
C VAL A 144 -5.73 -16.67 12.39
N PRO A 145 -5.14 -17.63 13.13
CA PRO A 145 -5.88 -18.55 13.99
C PRO A 145 -6.74 -17.81 15.03
N ALA A 146 -7.79 -18.49 15.51
CA ALA A 146 -8.58 -17.98 16.63
C ALA A 146 -7.71 -17.81 17.89
N GLY A 147 -7.96 -16.75 18.66
CA GLY A 147 -7.32 -16.53 19.96
C GLY A 147 -5.93 -15.90 19.96
N VAL A 148 -5.26 -15.75 18.80
CA VAL A 148 -3.84 -15.34 18.79
C VAL A 148 -3.61 -13.87 18.40
N SER A 149 -4.51 -13.18 17.70
CA SER A 149 -4.30 -11.76 17.34
C SER A 149 -5.59 -11.01 16.99
N HIS A 150 -6.74 -11.44 17.50
CA HIS A 150 -8.03 -10.78 17.19
C HIS A 150 -8.43 -9.86 18.34
N HIS A 151 -8.22 -8.55 18.18
CA HIS A 151 -8.55 -7.57 19.19
C HIS A 151 -9.86 -6.88 18.84
N ARG A 152 -10.88 -7.05 19.70
CA ARG A 152 -12.12 -6.29 19.62
C ARG A 152 -12.00 -5.07 20.53
N VAL A 153 -12.11 -3.88 19.94
CA VAL A 153 -11.99 -2.61 20.64
C VAL A 153 -13.32 -1.88 20.56
N PHE A 154 -14.00 -1.70 21.69
CA PHE A 154 -15.35 -1.15 21.72
C PHE A 154 -15.38 0.34 21.99
N SER A 155 -16.01 1.10 21.09
CA SER A 155 -16.50 2.48 21.32
C SER A 155 -15.51 3.50 21.89
N VAL A 156 -14.22 3.30 21.64
CA VAL A 156 -13.17 4.22 22.07
C VAL A 156 -12.91 5.32 21.04
N PRO A 157 -12.47 6.52 21.45
CA PRO A 157 -12.00 7.56 20.52
C PRO A 157 -10.77 7.11 19.72
N ALA A 158 -10.50 7.78 18.59
CA ALA A 158 -9.38 7.46 17.71
C ALA A 158 -8.00 7.52 18.41
N THR A 159 -7.81 8.42 19.37
CA THR A 159 -6.58 8.51 20.17
C THR A 159 -6.34 7.27 21.04
N THR A 160 -7.40 6.77 21.69
CA THR A 160 -7.34 5.52 22.46
C THR A 160 -7.18 4.31 21.54
N LEU A 161 -7.80 4.33 20.36
CA LEU A 161 -7.59 3.29 19.35
C LEU A 161 -6.11 3.25 18.92
N GLU A 162 -5.51 4.40 18.61
CA GLU A 162 -4.09 4.50 18.24
C GLU A 162 -3.19 3.86 19.31
N GLN A 163 -3.37 4.23 20.58
CA GLN A 163 -2.60 3.65 21.70
C GLN A 163 -2.76 2.12 21.79
N LYS A 164 -3.99 1.61 21.60
CA LYS A 164 -4.23 0.17 21.57
C LYS A 164 -3.54 -0.51 20.39
N VAL A 165 -3.62 0.06 19.20
CA VAL A 165 -2.98 -0.53 18.03
C VAL A 165 -1.45 -0.53 18.17
N ARG A 166 -0.85 0.53 18.75
CA ARG A 166 0.58 0.52 19.10
C ARG A 166 0.94 -0.63 20.04
N SER A 167 0.09 -0.93 21.03
CA SER A 167 0.34 -2.03 21.97
C SER A 167 0.31 -3.42 21.33
N PHE A 168 -0.18 -3.54 20.10
CA PHE A 168 -0.13 -4.80 19.33
C PHE A 168 1.20 -5.00 18.59
N GLY A 169 2.12 -4.03 18.67
CA GLY A 169 3.45 -4.09 18.08
C GLY A 169 3.54 -3.53 16.67
N ASP A 170 4.79 -3.37 16.22
CA ASP A 170 5.13 -2.88 14.89
C ASP A 170 4.64 -3.82 13.77
N GLY A 171 4.36 -3.21 12.62
CA GLY A 171 4.05 -3.90 11.38
C GLY A 171 2.63 -3.67 10.87
N VAL A 172 2.13 -4.66 10.12
CA VAL A 172 0.87 -4.57 9.37
C VAL A 172 -0.26 -5.25 10.11
N HIS A 173 -1.31 -4.48 10.37
CA HIS A 173 -2.55 -4.93 10.97
C HIS A 173 -3.70 -4.77 9.98
N LEU A 174 -4.64 -5.72 9.97
CA LEU A 174 -5.93 -5.55 9.33
C LEU A 174 -6.88 -4.86 10.32
N ILE A 175 -7.59 -3.83 9.90
CA ILE A 175 -8.64 -3.21 10.70
C ILE A 175 -10.00 -3.33 10.00
N GLY A 176 -10.95 -3.91 10.71
CA GLY A 176 -12.37 -3.91 10.40
C GLY A 176 -13.09 -2.83 11.19
N LEU A 177 -13.88 -2.03 10.49
CA LEU A 177 -14.81 -1.04 11.03
C LEU A 177 -16.24 -1.55 10.85
N ASP A 178 -17.24 -0.67 10.99
CA ASP A 178 -18.67 -1.01 10.80
C ASP A 178 -18.94 -1.60 9.41
N VAL A 179 -18.81 -0.77 8.37
CA VAL A 179 -19.03 -1.14 6.96
C VAL A 179 -17.76 -1.04 6.11
N HIS A 180 -16.60 -0.91 6.76
CA HIS A 180 -15.36 -0.56 6.10
C HIS A 180 -14.18 -1.40 6.59
N VAL A 181 -13.12 -1.50 5.78
CA VAL A 181 -11.93 -2.30 6.08
C VAL A 181 -10.69 -1.68 5.45
N GLY A 182 -9.54 -1.84 6.08
CA GLY A 182 -8.26 -1.44 5.53
C GLY A 182 -7.09 -1.97 6.35
N PHE A 183 -5.92 -1.40 6.15
CA PHE A 183 -4.69 -1.76 6.86
C PHE A 183 -4.31 -0.66 7.84
N VAL A 184 -3.76 -1.03 9.00
CA VAL A 184 -3.02 -0.13 9.87
C VAL A 184 -1.55 -0.51 9.82
N ILE A 185 -0.71 0.48 9.56
CA ILE A 185 0.75 0.36 9.62
C ILE A 185 1.23 1.03 10.90
N VAL A 186 1.90 0.28 11.75
CA VAL A 186 2.57 0.77 12.95
C VAL A 186 4.08 0.72 12.67
N GLU A 187 4.70 1.90 12.62
CA GLU A 187 6.14 2.05 12.50
C GLU A 187 6.66 2.61 13.83
N GLY A 188 7.59 1.92 14.48
CA GLY A 188 8.21 2.36 15.72
C GLY A 188 7.21 2.56 16.86
N VAL A 189 6.96 1.52 17.65
CA VAL A 189 6.08 1.56 18.82
C VAL A 189 6.36 2.74 19.77
N ASP A 190 7.63 3.15 19.89
CA ASP A 190 8.11 4.25 20.74
C ASP A 190 8.05 5.63 20.07
N GLY A 191 6.91 5.96 19.46
CA GLY A 191 6.63 7.32 18.96
C GLY A 191 6.69 7.51 17.44
N GLY A 192 6.83 6.44 16.66
CA GLY A 192 6.68 6.49 15.21
C GLY A 192 5.21 6.53 14.76
N ALA A 193 4.95 6.45 13.45
CA ALA A 193 3.63 6.73 12.89
C ALA A 193 2.66 5.54 12.98
N VAL A 194 1.38 5.83 13.25
CA VAL A 194 0.29 4.85 13.11
C VAL A 194 -0.67 5.32 12.04
N ARG A 195 -0.64 4.64 10.90
CA ARG A 195 -1.33 5.08 9.69
C ARG A 195 -2.40 4.10 9.26
N PHE A 196 -3.59 4.61 8.99
CA PHE A 196 -4.67 3.88 8.35
C PHE A 196 -4.55 4.04 6.83
N VAL A 197 -4.38 2.91 6.13
CA VAL A 197 -4.33 2.85 4.67
C VAL A 197 -5.55 2.12 4.15
N HIS A 198 -6.39 2.81 3.38
CA HIS A 198 -7.67 2.27 2.94
C HIS A 198 -8.16 2.92 1.64
N ALA A 199 -9.01 2.19 0.91
CA ALA A 199 -9.81 2.77 -0.15
C ALA A 199 -10.93 3.62 0.47
N ASN A 200 -10.74 4.93 0.52
CA ASN A 200 -11.62 5.84 1.24
C ASN A 200 -12.94 6.04 0.48
N TYR A 201 -14.07 5.69 1.11
CA TYR A 201 -15.40 5.94 0.56
C TYR A 201 -15.93 7.35 0.86
N LEU A 202 -15.29 8.06 1.79
CA LEU A 202 -15.47 9.47 2.09
C LEU A 202 -14.56 10.31 1.18
N GLN A 203 -14.50 11.62 1.39
CA GLN A 203 -13.61 12.48 0.59
C GLN A 203 -12.14 12.21 0.93
N PRO A 204 -11.22 12.20 -0.07
CA PRO A 204 -11.41 12.58 -1.48
C PRO A 204 -11.80 11.43 -2.42
N ARG A 205 -12.35 10.33 -1.91
CA ARG A 205 -12.78 9.13 -2.65
C ARG A 205 -11.66 8.45 -3.45
N VAL A 206 -10.51 8.28 -2.79
CA VAL A 206 -9.34 7.56 -3.32
C VAL A 206 -8.72 6.69 -2.23
N VAL A 207 -7.78 5.82 -2.59
CA VAL A 207 -6.93 5.15 -1.60
C VAL A 207 -6.04 6.20 -0.94
N VAL A 208 -6.13 6.30 0.38
CA VAL A 208 -5.35 7.23 1.20
C VAL A 208 -4.56 6.46 2.24
N SER A 209 -3.50 7.10 2.72
CA SER A 209 -2.81 6.76 3.95
C SER A 209 -2.96 7.98 4.83
N GLU A 210 -3.53 7.85 6.03
CA GLU A 210 -3.81 8.96 6.96
C GLU A 210 -3.52 8.55 8.41
N PRO A 211 -3.21 9.49 9.33
CA PRO A 211 -3.14 9.18 10.76
C PRO A 211 -4.48 8.61 11.26
N ILE A 212 -4.46 7.59 12.11
CA ILE A 212 -5.70 7.05 12.71
C ILE A 212 -6.54 8.15 13.37
N THR A 213 -5.87 9.06 14.07
CA THR A 213 -6.50 10.17 14.81
C THR A 213 -7.14 11.23 13.91
N ALA A 214 -6.79 11.27 12.62
CA ALA A 214 -7.36 12.19 11.65
C ALA A 214 -8.42 11.54 10.73
N SER A 215 -8.62 10.22 10.85
CA SER A 215 -9.48 9.47 9.94
C SER A 215 -10.96 9.63 10.27
N GLU A 216 -11.71 10.26 9.35
CA GLU A 216 -13.16 10.38 9.45
C GLU A 216 -13.86 9.01 9.42
N ALA A 217 -13.32 8.03 8.68
CA ALA A 217 -13.85 6.68 8.64
C ALA A 217 -13.74 5.98 10.00
N ILE A 218 -12.63 6.19 10.73
CA ILE A 218 -12.44 5.68 12.09
C ILE A 218 -13.44 6.33 13.06
N ASP A 219 -13.58 7.66 12.99
CA ASP A 219 -14.48 8.40 13.88
C ASP A 219 -15.95 7.98 13.70
N ARG A 220 -16.44 7.93 12.45
CA ARG A 220 -17.80 7.49 12.12
C ARG A 220 -18.09 6.05 12.54
N SER A 221 -17.06 5.23 12.69
CA SER A 221 -17.19 3.82 13.07
C SER A 221 -17.14 3.58 14.59
N ARG A 222 -16.90 4.62 15.39
CA ARG A 222 -16.76 4.52 16.85
C ARG A 222 -17.94 3.79 17.50
N GLY A 223 -19.18 4.10 17.10
CA GLY A 223 -20.38 3.48 17.67
C GLY A 223 -20.39 1.94 17.56
N ALA A 224 -19.93 1.41 16.42
CA ALA A 224 -19.85 -0.03 16.16
C ALA A 224 -18.62 -0.71 16.78
N GLY A 225 -17.56 0.07 17.04
CA GLY A 225 -16.27 -0.43 17.49
C GLY A 225 -15.39 -0.93 16.35
N TYR A 226 -14.28 -1.56 16.72
CA TYR A 226 -13.19 -1.92 15.80
C TYR A 226 -12.74 -3.36 16.01
N HIS A 227 -12.32 -4.00 14.93
CA HIS A 227 -11.65 -5.30 14.93
C HIS A 227 -10.25 -5.13 14.38
N VAL A 228 -9.20 -5.35 15.17
CA VAL A 228 -7.81 -5.21 14.73
C VAL A 228 -7.11 -6.56 14.79
N THR A 229 -6.38 -6.88 13.74
CA THR A 229 -5.67 -8.16 13.61
C THR A 229 -4.26 -7.99 13.08
N SER A 230 -3.26 -8.34 13.89
CA SER A 230 -1.86 -8.40 13.45
C SER A 230 -1.68 -9.53 12.45
N LEU A 231 -1.33 -9.21 11.19
CA LEU A 231 -1.32 -10.21 10.13
C LEU A 231 -0.14 -11.17 10.25
N PHE A 232 1.05 -10.64 10.55
CA PHE A 232 2.31 -11.40 10.49
C PHE A 232 2.95 -11.60 11.87
N GLY A 233 2.21 -11.39 12.96
CA GLY A 233 2.71 -11.59 14.32
C GLY A 233 3.06 -13.04 14.64
N GLY A 234 2.37 -14.00 14.01
CA GLY A 234 2.69 -15.43 14.08
C GLY A 234 3.37 -15.96 12.82
N ASP A 235 3.87 -17.19 12.87
CA ASP A 235 4.57 -17.84 11.75
C ASP A 235 3.61 -18.35 10.66
N ARG A 236 2.33 -18.60 10.97
CA ARG A 236 1.39 -19.30 10.06
C ARG A 236 1.31 -18.65 8.68
N LEU A 237 1.05 -17.35 8.61
CA LEU A 237 0.92 -16.66 7.31
C LEU A 237 2.26 -16.56 6.58
N VAL A 238 3.36 -16.42 7.33
CA VAL A 238 4.70 -16.37 6.73
C VAL A 238 5.03 -17.70 6.09
N ARG A 239 4.78 -18.82 6.77
CA ARG A 239 4.95 -20.17 6.20
C ARG A 239 4.02 -20.41 5.02
N ALA A 240 2.75 -20.05 5.13
CA ALA A 240 1.81 -20.16 4.02
C ALA A 240 2.25 -19.34 2.78
N TRP A 241 2.87 -18.18 3.00
CA TRP A 241 3.46 -17.37 1.94
C TRP A 241 4.66 -18.08 1.29
N LEU A 242 5.62 -18.57 2.07
CA LEU A 242 6.78 -19.32 1.57
C LEU A 242 6.37 -20.57 0.78
N ASP A 243 5.43 -21.34 1.34
CA ASP A 243 4.96 -22.61 0.77
C ASP A 243 3.93 -22.42 -0.35
N LYS A 244 3.51 -21.18 -0.62
CA LYS A 244 2.39 -20.84 -1.53
C LYS A 244 1.12 -21.63 -1.19
N SER A 245 0.93 -21.94 0.09
CA SER A 245 -0.18 -22.76 0.57
C SER A 245 -1.51 -22.00 0.42
N PRO A 246 -2.57 -22.64 -0.11
CA PRO A 246 -3.88 -22.02 -0.21
C PRO A 246 -4.42 -21.54 1.13
N ILE A 247 -5.01 -20.36 1.15
CA ILE A 247 -5.68 -19.77 2.31
C ILE A 247 -7.19 -19.80 2.06
N PRO A 248 -7.90 -20.77 2.66
CA PRO A 248 -9.35 -20.84 2.52
C PRO A 248 -10.03 -19.70 3.29
N LEU A 249 -11.19 -19.28 2.80
CA LEU A 249 -12.02 -18.33 3.52
C LEU A 249 -12.74 -19.07 4.65
N ALA A 250 -12.62 -18.56 5.86
CA ALA A 250 -13.29 -19.08 7.03
C ALA A 250 -14.81 -19.23 6.79
N ALA A 251 -15.43 -20.18 7.48
CA ALA A 251 -16.87 -20.32 7.49
C ALA A 251 -17.55 -19.02 7.98
N PRO A 252 -18.79 -18.72 7.53
CA PRO A 252 -19.59 -17.65 8.11
C PRO A 252 -19.73 -17.83 9.63
N ALA A 253 -19.81 -16.71 10.37
CA ALA A 253 -20.05 -16.77 11.81
C ALA A 253 -21.38 -17.49 12.10
N GLY A 254 -21.37 -18.47 13.02
CA GLY A 254 -22.56 -19.22 13.42
C GLY A 254 -22.74 -20.59 12.77
N GLN A 255 -21.86 -20.99 11.84
CA GLN A 255 -21.78 -22.39 11.38
C GLN A 255 -20.63 -23.08 12.12
N VAL A 256 -20.97 -24.01 13.02
CA VAL A 256 -20.03 -25.00 13.56
C VAL A 256 -19.69 -25.95 12.40
N PRO A 257 -18.40 -26.26 12.14
CA PRO A 257 -18.08 -27.29 11.16
C PRO A 257 -18.74 -28.61 11.59
N ALA A 258 -19.43 -29.24 10.65
CA ALA A 258 -20.00 -30.58 10.82
C ALA A 258 -18.89 -31.62 11.02
#